data_AF-A0A381RAB0-F1
#
_entry.id   AF-A0A381RAB0-F1
#
_cell.length_a   1.000
_cell.length_b   1.000
_cell.length_c   1.000
_cell.angle_alpha   90.00
_cell.angle_beta   90.00
_cell.angle_gamma   90.00
#
_symmetry.space_group_name_H-M   'P 1'
#
loop_
_entity.id
_entity.type
_entity.pdbx_description
1 polymer ?
#
loop_
_entity_poly.entity_id
_entity_poly.type
_entity_poly.pdbx_seq_one_letter_code
_entity_poly.pdbx_strand_id
1 'polypeptide(L)'
;MSDLTRENRFHESSIKIREPFIIDPSLCIYSPQENVDSLEHPRIRSWMKFIKNDWEPSPTPKGFKRLALIIPCTKYKPYLTSREHKAINSSLLRDGWEPAGNSDAPSELEKFIEDGDDPRIFHEGSLKKRNLILDRIVISEPLGLVPYQFVYYWKGKQSPATSYDDPGLFESRGTSISPYREDCTATKVSGGKWRWGSSERSSYVHMHNYLAEVIASSLKRVSNNYHCIGAWVSPGLTHRSFLADQKLRKEEGIPQARKIEGGSKKLYGVLDIEPEMLRIMPTIEQLKMSQQKLEKRLKNEGRNSSPRTVRSIYARGDGNDTPLGLKEALEFLLKWLNQID
;
A
#
# COMPACT_ATOMS: atom_id res chain seq x y z
N MET A 1 28.60 -4.70 -4.99
CA MET A 1 27.16 -5.03 -4.94
C MET A 1 27.03 -6.37 -5.63
N SER A 2 26.31 -7.32 -5.01
CA SER A 2 25.98 -8.60 -5.64
C SER A 2 25.34 -8.34 -7.00
N ASP A 3 25.62 -9.20 -7.97
CA ASP A 3 24.95 -9.15 -9.27
C ASP A 3 23.44 -9.21 -9.03
N LEU A 4 22.67 -8.37 -9.75
CA LEU A 4 21.19 -8.33 -9.70
C LEU A 4 20.58 -9.57 -10.38
N THR A 5 21.08 -10.75 -10.03
CA THR A 5 20.54 -12.04 -10.44
C THR A 5 19.25 -12.31 -9.67
N ARG A 6 18.40 -13.16 -10.27
CA ARG A 6 17.13 -13.56 -9.66
C ARG A 6 17.36 -14.32 -8.33
N GLU A 7 18.38 -15.18 -8.28
CA GLU A 7 18.73 -15.97 -7.09
C GLU A 7 19.16 -15.08 -5.91
N ASN A 8 20.04 -14.11 -6.14
CA ASN A 8 20.50 -13.19 -5.08
C ASN A 8 19.34 -12.40 -4.49
N ARG A 9 18.38 -11.98 -5.34
CA ARG A 9 17.21 -11.22 -4.89
C ARG A 9 16.18 -12.08 -4.18
N PHE A 10 16.05 -13.36 -4.56
CA PHE A 10 15.12 -14.28 -3.93
C PHE A 10 15.38 -14.46 -2.43
N HIS A 11 16.65 -14.55 -2.03
CA HIS A 11 17.01 -14.62 -0.62
C HIS A 11 16.52 -13.39 0.18
N GLU A 12 16.67 -12.17 -0.37
CA GLU A 12 16.15 -10.97 0.27
C GLU A 12 14.61 -10.95 0.31
N SER A 13 13.96 -11.50 -0.71
CA SER A 13 12.51 -11.61 -0.79
C SER A 13 11.95 -12.58 0.25
N SER A 14 12.59 -13.74 0.46
CA SER A 14 12.09 -14.77 1.39
C SER A 14 12.06 -14.26 2.84
N ILE A 15 13.04 -13.45 3.25
CA ILE A 15 13.12 -12.84 4.60
C ILE A 15 11.92 -11.91 4.89
N LYS A 16 11.28 -11.36 3.84
CA LYS A 16 10.14 -10.44 3.99
C LYS A 16 8.83 -11.16 4.30
N ILE A 17 8.76 -12.46 4.02
CA ILE A 17 7.57 -13.27 4.29
C ILE A 17 7.72 -13.92 5.66
N ARG A 18 6.80 -13.61 6.57
CA ARG A 18 6.79 -14.16 7.92
C ARG A 18 6.13 -15.53 7.93
N GLU A 19 6.72 -16.45 8.70
CA GLU A 19 6.07 -17.71 9.05
C GLU A 19 4.67 -17.47 9.63
N PRO A 20 3.69 -18.36 9.35
CA PRO A 20 3.84 -19.66 8.67
C PRO A 20 3.76 -19.57 7.14
N PHE A 21 3.73 -18.37 6.58
CA PHE A 21 3.56 -18.16 5.14
C PHE A 21 4.86 -18.43 4.39
N ILE A 22 4.73 -18.91 3.16
CA ILE A 22 5.85 -19.26 2.28
C ILE A 22 5.85 -18.36 1.06
N ILE A 23 7.03 -17.84 0.70
CA ILE A 23 7.17 -17.09 -0.56
C ILE A 23 6.99 -18.01 -1.76
N ASP A 24 6.25 -17.54 -2.77
CA ASP A 24 6.11 -18.20 -4.06
C ASP A 24 7.17 -17.63 -5.02
N PRO A 25 8.20 -18.41 -5.42
CA PRO A 25 9.29 -17.91 -6.27
C PRO A 25 8.82 -17.37 -7.63
N SER A 26 7.68 -17.83 -8.14
CA SER A 26 7.10 -17.31 -9.38
C SER A 26 6.41 -15.95 -9.20
N LEU A 27 6.16 -15.54 -7.95
CA LEU A 27 5.59 -14.24 -7.58
C LEU A 27 6.62 -13.27 -7.00
N CYS A 28 7.90 -13.50 -7.28
CA CYS A 28 8.97 -12.54 -7.05
C CYS A 28 9.14 -11.66 -8.30
N ILE A 29 8.71 -10.40 -8.20
CA ILE A 29 8.55 -9.48 -9.32
C ILE A 29 9.52 -8.32 -9.13
N TYR A 30 10.49 -8.21 -10.03
CA TYR A 30 11.70 -7.44 -9.76
C TYR A 30 11.91 -6.21 -10.65
N SER A 31 11.09 -6.05 -11.68
CA SER A 31 11.11 -4.94 -12.64
C SER A 31 9.69 -4.63 -13.15
N PRO A 32 9.48 -3.46 -13.80
CA PRO A 32 8.22 -3.15 -14.45
C PRO A 32 7.78 -4.18 -15.50
N GLN A 33 8.71 -4.75 -16.27
CA GLN A 33 8.43 -5.80 -17.23
C GLN A 33 7.86 -7.05 -16.56
N GLU A 34 8.50 -7.52 -15.48
CA GLU A 34 8.01 -8.69 -14.73
C GLU A 34 6.63 -8.43 -14.11
N ASN A 35 6.32 -7.18 -13.79
CA ASN A 35 5.00 -6.79 -13.32
C ASN A 35 3.93 -7.00 -14.40
N VAL A 36 4.23 -6.62 -15.64
CA VAL A 36 3.34 -6.89 -16.79
C VAL A 36 3.22 -8.40 -17.02
N ASP A 37 4.34 -9.14 -17.04
CA ASP A 37 4.33 -10.59 -17.20
C ASP A 37 3.50 -11.30 -16.10
N SER A 38 3.53 -10.76 -14.88
CA SER A 38 2.79 -11.31 -13.74
C SER A 38 1.27 -11.32 -13.95
N LEU A 39 0.72 -10.48 -14.84
CA LEU A 39 -0.70 -10.46 -15.15
C LEU A 39 -1.19 -11.80 -15.75
N GLU A 40 -0.30 -12.53 -16.42
CA GLU A 40 -0.59 -13.87 -16.95
C GLU A 40 -0.38 -14.98 -15.92
N HIS A 41 0.23 -14.70 -14.77
CA HIS A 41 0.44 -15.70 -13.73
C HIS A 41 -0.93 -16.19 -13.18
N PRO A 42 -1.20 -17.50 -13.10
CA PRO A 42 -2.53 -18.02 -12.77
C PRO A 42 -3.11 -17.48 -11.44
N ARG A 43 -2.25 -17.32 -10.42
CA ARG A 43 -2.68 -16.76 -9.12
C ARG A 43 -3.03 -15.27 -9.21
N ILE A 44 -2.28 -14.48 -9.98
CA ILE A 44 -2.55 -13.04 -10.18
C ILE A 44 -3.78 -12.86 -11.05
N ARG A 45 -3.86 -13.55 -12.18
CA ARG A 45 -5.04 -13.52 -13.06
C ARG A 45 -6.32 -13.92 -12.31
N SER A 46 -6.27 -14.98 -11.50
CA SER A 46 -7.42 -15.37 -10.70
C SER A 46 -7.76 -14.35 -9.61
N TRP A 47 -6.77 -13.69 -9.02
CA TRP A 47 -6.98 -12.61 -8.06
C TRP A 47 -7.61 -11.37 -8.72
N MET A 48 -7.06 -10.93 -9.86
CA MET A 48 -7.59 -9.82 -10.67
C MET A 48 -9.05 -10.04 -11.04
N LYS A 49 -9.39 -11.26 -11.51
CA LYS A 49 -10.78 -11.62 -11.83
C LYS A 49 -11.66 -11.50 -10.60
N PHE A 50 -11.19 -12.00 -9.46
CA PHE A 50 -11.92 -11.97 -8.21
C PHE A 50 -12.18 -10.55 -7.72
N ILE A 51 -11.18 -9.69 -7.61
CA ILE A 51 -11.39 -8.32 -7.14
C ILE A 51 -12.28 -7.52 -8.09
N LYS A 52 -12.11 -7.70 -9.40
CA LYS A 52 -12.86 -6.96 -10.42
C LYS A 52 -14.32 -7.37 -10.45
N ASN A 53 -14.61 -8.67 -10.37
CA ASN A 53 -15.95 -9.19 -10.67
C ASN A 53 -16.68 -9.80 -9.48
N ASP A 54 -15.96 -10.41 -8.53
CA ASP A 54 -16.56 -11.35 -7.58
C ASP A 54 -16.52 -10.84 -6.12
N TRP A 55 -15.55 -9.99 -5.75
CA TRP A 55 -15.39 -9.55 -4.37
C TRP A 55 -16.52 -8.60 -3.96
N GLU A 56 -17.25 -8.91 -2.89
CA GLU A 56 -18.18 -7.96 -2.27
C GLU A 56 -17.89 -7.84 -0.78
N PRO A 57 -18.03 -6.64 -0.18
CA PRO A 57 -18.05 -6.52 1.26
C PRO A 57 -19.28 -7.23 1.83
N SER A 58 -19.20 -7.63 3.10
CA SER A 58 -20.35 -8.21 3.80
C SER A 58 -21.50 -7.19 3.86
N PRO A 59 -22.77 -7.64 3.78
CA PRO A 59 -23.93 -6.76 3.88
C PRO A 59 -23.85 -5.82 5.09
N THR A 60 -24.26 -4.57 4.90
CA THR A 60 -24.30 -3.59 5.97
C THR A 60 -25.58 -3.79 6.79
N PRO A 61 -25.49 -4.11 8.10
CA PRO A 61 -26.67 -4.28 8.93
C PRO A 61 -27.51 -3.00 8.99
N LYS A 62 -28.83 -3.15 9.17
CA LYS A 62 -29.75 -2.01 9.28
C LYS A 62 -29.31 -1.09 10.42
N GLY A 63 -29.25 0.22 10.13
CA GLY A 63 -28.83 1.24 11.10
C GLY A 63 -27.31 1.44 11.19
N PHE A 64 -26.50 0.68 10.44
CA PHE A 64 -25.06 0.87 10.36
C PHE A 64 -24.64 1.57 9.06
N LYS A 65 -23.49 2.24 9.11
CA LYS A 65 -22.78 2.77 7.95
C LYS A 65 -21.46 2.03 7.81
N ARG A 66 -21.17 1.54 6.61
CA ARG A 66 -19.90 0.84 6.32
C ARG A 66 -18.94 1.80 5.62
N LEU A 67 -17.69 1.80 6.04
CA LEU A 67 -16.61 2.65 5.55
C LEU A 67 -15.52 1.78 4.95
N ALA A 68 -14.86 2.26 3.90
CA ALA A 68 -13.64 1.65 3.38
C ALA A 68 -12.44 2.55 3.66
N LEU A 69 -11.38 1.97 4.22
CA LEU A 69 -10.08 2.60 4.39
C LEU A 69 -9.04 1.86 3.55
N ILE A 70 -8.62 2.49 2.46
CA ILE A 70 -7.55 2.01 1.59
C ILE A 70 -6.20 2.44 2.20
N ILE A 71 -5.25 1.52 2.35
CA ILE A 71 -3.91 1.78 2.89
C ILE A 71 -2.85 1.10 2.01
N PRO A 72 -1.59 1.58 1.96
CA PRO A 72 -0.58 0.99 1.09
C PRO A 72 -0.13 -0.38 1.58
N CYS A 73 0.37 -1.20 0.66
CA CYS A 73 1.14 -2.38 1.04
C CYS A 73 2.48 -1.99 1.67
N THR A 74 3.06 -2.92 2.41
CA THR A 74 4.33 -2.74 3.13
C THR A 74 5.33 -3.83 2.77
N LYS A 75 6.59 -3.60 3.14
CA LYS A 75 7.70 -4.52 2.82
C LYS A 75 7.44 -5.93 3.36
N TYR A 76 7.05 -6.05 4.64
CA TYR A 76 6.83 -7.34 5.29
C TYR A 76 5.40 -7.83 5.07
N LYS A 77 5.27 -9.15 4.89
CA LYS A 77 4.00 -9.84 4.70
C LYS A 77 3.84 -10.97 5.73
N PRO A 78 2.64 -11.18 6.29
CA PRO A 78 1.40 -10.44 6.04
C PRO A 78 1.52 -8.97 6.48
N TYR A 79 0.88 -8.07 5.74
CA TYR A 79 1.09 -6.63 5.89
C TYR A 79 0.84 -6.14 7.32
N LEU A 80 -0.08 -6.79 8.03
CA LEU A 80 -0.44 -6.50 9.42
C LEU A 80 0.75 -6.60 10.39
N THR A 81 1.78 -7.38 10.06
CA THR A 81 3.02 -7.49 10.87
C THR A 81 4.00 -6.33 10.66
N SER A 82 3.76 -5.49 9.65
CA SER A 82 4.58 -4.30 9.43
C SER A 82 4.33 -3.26 10.51
N ARG A 83 5.37 -2.49 10.87
CA ARG A 83 5.25 -1.41 11.86
C ARG A 83 4.18 -0.40 11.47
N GLU A 84 4.06 -0.09 10.18
CA GLU A 84 3.08 0.88 9.69
C GLU A 84 1.64 0.39 9.88
N HIS A 85 1.35 -0.85 9.52
CA HIS A 85 0.01 -1.42 9.74
C HIS A 85 -0.28 -1.61 11.22
N LYS A 86 0.71 -2.02 12.03
CA LYS A 86 0.59 -2.05 13.49
C LYS A 86 0.26 -0.68 14.06
N ALA A 87 0.94 0.38 13.60
CA ALA A 87 0.68 1.75 14.05
C ALA A 87 -0.75 2.20 13.70
N ILE A 88 -1.21 1.95 12.47
CA ILE A 88 -2.59 2.26 12.04
C ILE A 88 -3.60 1.48 12.89
N ASN A 89 -3.43 0.16 13.03
CA ASN A 89 -4.34 -0.69 13.80
C ASN A 89 -4.35 -0.31 15.28
N SER A 90 -3.18 -0.07 15.88
CA SER A 90 -3.05 0.38 17.26
C SER A 90 -3.77 1.71 17.50
N SER A 91 -3.64 2.67 16.57
CA SER A 91 -4.39 3.94 16.64
C SER A 91 -5.90 3.75 16.56
N LEU A 92 -6.40 2.85 15.70
CA LEU A 92 -7.82 2.54 15.61
C LEU A 92 -8.33 1.86 16.90
N LEU A 93 -7.62 0.85 17.40
CA LEU A 93 -8.00 0.14 18.62
C LEU A 93 -8.01 1.08 19.84
N ARG A 94 -7.00 1.95 19.98
CA ARG A 94 -6.93 2.96 21.06
C ARG A 94 -8.02 4.03 20.95
N ASP A 95 -8.48 4.31 19.74
CA ASP A 95 -9.61 5.22 19.48
C ASP A 95 -10.97 4.57 19.79
N GLY A 96 -11.01 3.28 20.15
CA GLY A 96 -12.21 2.55 20.54
C GLY A 96 -12.89 1.81 19.40
N TRP A 97 -12.17 1.54 18.30
CA TRP A 97 -12.61 0.57 17.31
C TRP A 97 -12.39 -0.85 17.82
N GLU A 98 -13.37 -1.72 17.65
CA GLU A 98 -13.31 -3.11 18.11
C GLU A 98 -13.38 -4.07 16.93
N PRO A 99 -12.57 -5.13 16.89
CA PRO A 99 -12.67 -6.12 15.83
C PRO A 99 -14.01 -6.86 15.85
N ALA A 100 -14.56 -7.13 14.68
CA ALA A 100 -15.79 -7.87 14.53
C ALA A 100 -15.53 -9.30 14.01
N GLY A 101 -16.12 -10.28 14.68
CA GLY A 101 -15.97 -11.69 14.31
C GLY A 101 -14.66 -12.31 14.78
N ASN A 102 -14.45 -13.56 14.39
CA ASN A 102 -13.22 -14.29 14.70
C ASN A 102 -12.10 -13.91 13.74
N SER A 103 -10.86 -14.03 14.22
CA SER A 103 -9.64 -13.78 13.45
C SER A 103 -9.13 -15.09 12.89
N ASP A 104 -8.77 -15.12 11.61
CA ASP A 104 -8.07 -16.24 10.96
C ASP A 104 -6.54 -16.08 11.02
N ALA A 105 -6.04 -15.02 11.69
CA ALA A 105 -4.63 -14.82 11.95
C ALA A 105 -3.97 -16.07 12.58
N PRO A 106 -2.90 -16.62 11.98
CA PRO A 106 -2.18 -17.75 12.57
C PRO A 106 -1.53 -17.39 13.91
N SER A 107 -1.57 -18.32 14.86
CA SER A 107 -0.98 -18.14 16.21
C SER A 107 0.52 -17.86 16.17
N GLU A 108 1.23 -18.34 15.15
CA GLU A 108 2.67 -18.10 14.97
C GLU A 108 2.99 -16.62 14.74
N LEU A 109 2.00 -15.80 14.37
CA LEU A 109 2.16 -14.36 14.26
C LEU A 109 2.23 -13.67 15.61
N GLU A 110 1.77 -14.28 16.71
CA GLU A 110 1.78 -13.69 18.05
C GLU A 110 3.19 -13.25 18.48
N LYS A 111 4.24 -13.92 17.99
CA LYS A 111 5.64 -13.53 18.22
C LYS A 111 6.03 -12.15 17.70
N PHE A 112 5.21 -11.54 16.84
CA PHE A 112 5.42 -10.19 16.30
C PHE A 112 4.64 -9.09 17.06
N ILE A 113 3.87 -9.49 18.08
CA ILE A 113 3.23 -8.57 19.03
C ILE A 113 4.33 -8.09 19.99
N GLU A 114 4.53 -6.77 20.03
CA GLU A 114 5.52 -6.14 20.91
C GLU A 114 4.88 -5.72 22.25
N ASP A 115 5.70 -5.45 23.27
CA ASP A 115 5.21 -4.97 24.57
C ASP A 115 4.36 -3.71 24.40
N GLY A 116 3.10 -3.77 24.86
CA GLY A 116 2.13 -2.68 24.75
C GLY A 116 1.33 -2.63 23.45
N ASP A 117 1.54 -3.58 22.52
CA ASP A 117 0.60 -3.84 21.44
C ASP A 117 -0.68 -4.48 22.00
N ASP A 118 -1.82 -4.15 21.39
CA ASP A 118 -3.09 -4.82 21.69
C ASP A 118 -3.06 -6.25 21.12
N PRO A 119 -3.47 -7.30 21.85
CA PRO A 119 -3.47 -8.68 21.33
C PRO A 119 -4.25 -8.86 20.02
N ARG A 120 -5.20 -7.96 19.74
CA ARG A 120 -6.05 -7.98 18.54
C ARG A 120 -5.45 -7.23 17.36
N ILE A 121 -4.22 -6.75 17.45
CA ILE A 121 -3.57 -5.89 16.43
C ILE A 121 -3.46 -6.54 15.04
N PHE A 122 -3.47 -7.87 14.99
CA PHE A 122 -3.43 -8.67 13.76
C PHE A 122 -4.80 -9.15 13.27
N HIS A 123 -5.89 -8.68 13.87
CA HIS A 123 -7.23 -9.03 13.38
C HIS A 123 -7.46 -8.44 11.98
N GLU A 124 -7.83 -9.29 11.03
CA GLU A 124 -8.03 -8.97 9.61
C GLU A 124 -9.49 -8.67 9.23
N GLY A 125 -10.44 -8.89 10.11
CA GLY A 125 -11.84 -8.57 9.86
C GLY A 125 -12.15 -7.07 9.89
N SER A 126 -13.42 -6.75 9.69
CA SER A 126 -13.93 -5.39 9.87
C SER A 126 -13.76 -4.93 11.32
N LEU A 127 -13.60 -3.63 11.52
CA LEU A 127 -13.69 -3.02 12.85
C LEU A 127 -15.07 -2.36 13.04
N LYS A 128 -15.53 -2.24 14.28
CA LYS A 128 -16.80 -1.60 14.65
C LYS A 128 -16.56 -0.51 15.67
N LYS A 129 -17.32 0.59 15.53
CA LYS A 129 -17.39 1.66 16.52
C LYS A 129 -18.73 2.36 16.37
N ARG A 130 -19.55 2.38 17.43
CA ARG A 130 -20.93 2.92 17.37
C ARG A 130 -21.74 2.22 16.26
N ASN A 131 -22.38 2.99 15.39
CA ASN A 131 -23.08 2.57 14.18
C ASN A 131 -22.16 2.44 12.95
N LEU A 132 -20.83 2.48 13.10
CA LEU A 132 -19.88 2.39 11.99
C LEU A 132 -19.23 1.02 11.91
N ILE A 133 -19.02 0.55 10.68
CA ILE A 133 -18.23 -0.62 10.33
C ILE A 133 -17.10 -0.16 9.41
N LEU A 134 -15.85 -0.47 9.74
CA LEU A 134 -14.67 -0.07 8.96
C LEU A 134 -14.01 -1.30 8.34
N ASP A 135 -14.04 -1.37 7.01
CA ASP A 135 -13.24 -2.31 6.24
C ASP A 135 -11.89 -1.66 5.90
N ARG A 136 -10.82 -2.43 6.07
CA ARG A 136 -9.48 -2.05 5.65
C ARG A 136 -9.13 -2.78 4.36
N ILE A 137 -8.57 -2.07 3.40
CA ILE A 137 -8.22 -2.60 2.08
C ILE A 137 -6.79 -2.17 1.76
N VAL A 138 -5.91 -3.11 1.45
CA VAL A 138 -4.56 -2.79 1.03
C VAL A 138 -4.55 -2.53 -0.47
N ILE A 139 -4.01 -1.39 -0.91
CA ILE A 139 -3.65 -1.17 -2.31
C ILE A 139 -2.23 -1.67 -2.54
N SER A 140 -2.01 -2.44 -3.61
CA SER A 140 -0.71 -3.06 -3.86
C SER A 140 -0.47 -3.44 -5.32
N GLU A 141 0.77 -3.45 -5.75
CA GLU A 141 1.24 -4.15 -6.94
C GLU A 141 1.64 -5.60 -6.60
N PRO A 142 1.41 -6.59 -7.49
CA PRO A 142 0.57 -6.52 -8.69
C PRO A 142 -0.93 -6.69 -8.36
N LEU A 143 -1.32 -6.76 -7.09
CA LEU A 143 -2.62 -7.28 -6.64
C LEU A 143 -3.81 -6.30 -6.76
N GLY A 144 -3.58 -5.03 -7.09
CA GLY A 144 -4.61 -3.99 -7.15
C GLY A 144 -5.14 -3.69 -5.75
N LEU A 145 -6.22 -4.37 -5.36
CA LEU A 145 -6.83 -4.29 -4.03
C LEU A 145 -6.69 -5.62 -3.29
N VAL A 146 -6.43 -5.55 -2.00
CA VAL A 146 -6.44 -6.68 -1.06
C VAL A 146 -7.30 -6.32 0.14
N PRO A 147 -8.59 -6.67 0.13
CA PRO A 147 -9.43 -6.57 1.33
C PRO A 147 -8.77 -7.33 2.48
N TYR A 148 -8.68 -6.72 3.65
CA TYR A 148 -7.96 -7.31 4.80
C TYR A 148 -8.45 -8.73 5.11
N GLN A 149 -9.75 -9.00 4.99
CA GLN A 149 -10.35 -10.31 5.23
C GLN A 149 -9.73 -11.45 4.39
N PHE A 150 -8.98 -11.12 3.33
CA PHE A 150 -8.29 -12.08 2.46
C PHE A 150 -6.76 -11.95 2.50
N VAL A 151 -6.22 -11.25 3.50
CA VAL A 151 -4.77 -11.02 3.60
C VAL A 151 -4.01 -12.30 3.90
N TYR A 152 -4.52 -13.14 4.81
CA TYR A 152 -3.89 -14.39 5.20
C TYR A 152 -4.24 -15.51 4.22
N TYR A 153 -5.54 -15.72 4.01
CA TYR A 153 -6.07 -16.82 3.23
C TYR A 153 -7.11 -16.34 2.23
N TRP A 154 -7.17 -17.04 1.10
CA TRP A 154 -8.17 -16.84 0.07
C TRP A 154 -8.49 -18.18 -0.59
N LYS A 155 -9.79 -18.52 -0.65
CA LYS A 155 -10.28 -19.84 -1.12
C LYS A 155 -9.64 -21.01 -0.37
N GLY A 156 -9.49 -20.89 0.95
CA GLY A 156 -8.92 -21.90 1.83
C GLY A 156 -7.42 -22.16 1.62
N LYS A 157 -6.72 -21.29 0.88
CA LYS A 157 -5.28 -21.39 0.60
C LYS A 157 -4.58 -20.10 0.98
N GLN A 158 -3.26 -20.15 1.13
CA GLN A 158 -2.45 -18.94 1.34
C GLN A 158 -2.75 -17.89 0.27
N SER A 159 -3.09 -16.68 0.73
CA SER A 159 -3.38 -15.55 -0.15
C SER A 159 -2.16 -15.21 -1.01
N PRO A 160 -2.34 -14.76 -2.27
CA PRO A 160 -1.21 -14.20 -3.01
C PRO A 160 -0.58 -13.02 -2.26
N ALA A 161 -1.34 -12.29 -1.42
CA ALA A 161 -0.84 -11.16 -0.62
C ALA A 161 0.24 -11.54 0.41
N THR A 162 0.31 -12.80 0.83
CA THR A 162 1.34 -13.31 1.75
C THR A 162 2.44 -14.11 1.05
N SER A 163 2.39 -14.27 -0.27
CA SER A 163 3.34 -15.13 -0.99
C SER A 163 4.16 -14.42 -2.08
N TYR A 164 3.99 -13.12 -2.28
CA TYR A 164 4.69 -12.39 -3.35
C TYR A 164 5.72 -11.42 -2.80
N ASP A 165 6.70 -11.05 -3.60
CA ASP A 165 7.54 -9.86 -3.36
C ASP A 165 7.57 -8.99 -4.61
N ASP A 166 7.17 -7.74 -4.42
CA ASP A 166 7.38 -6.67 -5.38
C ASP A 166 8.01 -5.52 -4.57
N PRO A 167 9.33 -5.27 -4.71
CA PRO A 167 10.02 -4.25 -3.94
C PRO A 167 9.60 -2.81 -4.33
N GLY A 168 8.64 -2.69 -5.26
CA GLY A 168 7.96 -1.47 -5.66
C GLY A 168 8.59 -0.84 -6.88
N LEU A 169 7.75 -0.26 -7.72
CA LEU A 169 8.11 0.32 -9.01
C LEU A 169 8.70 1.74 -8.87
N PHE A 170 9.88 1.85 -8.25
CA PHE A 170 10.51 3.14 -7.98
C PHE A 170 11.71 3.40 -8.90
N GLU A 171 11.49 4.17 -9.98
CA GLU A 171 12.58 4.62 -10.88
C GLU A 171 13.72 5.31 -10.11
N SER A 172 13.38 6.13 -9.12
CA SER A 172 14.34 6.91 -8.32
C SER A 172 15.26 6.07 -7.45
N ARG A 173 14.86 4.84 -7.10
CA ARG A 173 15.69 3.91 -6.31
C ARG A 173 16.72 3.21 -7.18
N GLY A 174 16.45 3.08 -8.48
CA GLY A 174 17.38 2.49 -9.45
C GLY A 174 17.66 1.00 -9.23
N THR A 175 16.76 0.29 -8.55
CA THR A 175 16.88 -1.15 -8.23
C THR A 175 15.77 -2.00 -8.81
N SER A 176 14.65 -1.39 -9.25
CA SER A 176 13.51 -2.09 -9.85
C SER A 176 13.75 -2.32 -11.34
N ILE A 177 14.71 -3.18 -11.65
CA ILE A 177 15.20 -3.52 -12.99
C ILE A 177 15.69 -4.98 -13.00
N SER A 178 15.69 -5.61 -14.18
CA SER A 178 16.08 -7.01 -14.37
C SER A 178 17.12 -7.11 -15.51
N PRO A 179 18.43 -6.87 -15.26
CA PRO A 179 19.45 -6.80 -16.30
C PRO A 179 19.68 -8.11 -17.04
N TYR A 180 19.20 -9.22 -16.47
CA TYR A 180 19.25 -10.55 -17.06
C TYR A 180 18.19 -10.77 -18.15
N ARG A 181 17.24 -9.84 -18.33
CA ARG A 181 16.23 -9.95 -19.39
C ARG A 181 16.76 -9.39 -20.70
N GLU A 182 16.40 -10.03 -21.81
CA GLU A 182 16.74 -9.57 -23.16
C GLU A 182 16.09 -8.22 -23.50
N ASP A 183 14.90 -7.94 -22.96
CA ASP A 183 14.14 -6.70 -23.18
C ASP A 183 14.51 -5.57 -22.18
N CYS A 184 15.55 -5.76 -21.36
CA CYS A 184 16.01 -4.75 -20.41
C CYS A 184 16.73 -3.62 -21.13
N THR A 185 16.21 -2.39 -20.99
CA THR A 185 16.82 -1.19 -21.60
C THR A 185 17.41 -0.23 -20.57
N ALA A 186 17.42 -0.63 -19.29
CA ALA A 186 17.99 0.16 -18.22
C ALA A 186 19.50 0.32 -18.38
N THR A 187 20.02 1.49 -18.04
CA THR A 187 21.46 1.78 -18.11
C THR A 187 22.05 1.96 -16.72
N LYS A 188 23.25 1.43 -16.51
CA LYS A 188 24.03 1.67 -15.29
C LYS A 188 24.40 3.16 -15.22
N VAL A 189 24.24 3.75 -14.04
CA VAL A 189 24.73 5.10 -13.71
C VAL A 189 25.75 5.00 -12.57
N SER A 190 26.36 6.13 -12.18
CA SER A 190 27.38 6.15 -11.13
C SER A 190 26.87 5.60 -9.79
N GLY A 191 27.77 4.98 -9.02
CA GLY A 191 27.47 4.44 -7.70
C GLY A 191 26.62 3.16 -7.70
N GLY A 192 26.64 2.39 -8.80
CA GLY A 192 25.95 1.10 -8.88
C GLY A 192 24.42 1.17 -9.01
N LYS A 193 23.88 2.38 -9.26
CA LYS A 193 22.45 2.58 -9.51
C LYS A 193 22.13 2.37 -10.98
N TRP A 194 20.86 2.11 -11.28
CA TRP A 194 20.36 2.02 -12.64
C TRP A 194 19.35 3.12 -12.93
N ARG A 195 19.27 3.52 -14.19
CA ARG A 195 18.22 4.39 -14.71
C ARG A 195 17.36 3.58 -15.67
N TRP A 196 16.04 3.65 -15.49
CA TRP A 196 15.09 3.02 -16.41
C TRP A 196 15.28 3.52 -17.84
N GLY A 197 15.24 2.58 -18.79
CA GLY A 197 15.18 2.85 -20.22
C GLY A 197 13.72 2.91 -20.70
N SER A 198 13.55 2.75 -22.02
CA SER A 198 12.24 2.80 -22.67
C SER A 198 11.33 1.63 -22.24
N SER A 199 11.86 0.40 -22.20
CA SER A 199 11.09 -0.81 -21.85
C SER A 199 10.56 -0.76 -20.43
N GLU A 200 11.39 -0.36 -19.45
CA GLU A 200 10.98 -0.24 -18.06
C GLU A 200 9.89 0.82 -17.89
N ARG A 201 10.05 1.99 -18.53
CA ARG A 201 9.06 3.07 -18.45
C ARG A 201 7.75 2.72 -19.15
N SER A 202 7.81 2.06 -20.31
CA SER A 202 6.62 1.64 -21.05
C SER A 202 5.84 0.59 -20.26
N SER A 203 6.53 -0.40 -19.69
CA SER A 203 5.92 -1.44 -18.86
C SER A 203 5.37 -0.89 -17.54
N TYR A 204 6.06 0.08 -16.94
CA TYR A 204 5.54 0.80 -15.77
C TYR A 204 4.22 1.50 -16.09
N VAL A 205 4.14 2.24 -17.20
CA VAL A 205 2.89 2.93 -17.57
C VAL A 205 1.78 1.92 -17.86
N HIS A 206 2.07 0.82 -18.54
CA HIS A 206 1.12 -0.26 -18.78
C HIS A 206 0.56 -0.77 -17.44
N MET A 207 1.42 -1.29 -16.57
CA MET A 207 1.00 -1.89 -15.31
C MET A 207 0.25 -0.87 -14.44
N HIS A 208 0.75 0.37 -14.38
CA HIS A 208 0.11 1.42 -13.61
C HIS A 208 -1.32 1.70 -14.07
N ASN A 209 -1.51 1.90 -15.37
CA ASN A 209 -2.84 2.23 -15.90
C ASN A 209 -3.79 1.02 -15.81
N TYR A 210 -3.28 -0.19 -16.06
CA TYR A 210 -4.04 -1.42 -15.86
C TYR A 210 -4.55 -1.55 -14.41
N LEU A 211 -3.68 -1.34 -13.41
CA LEU A 211 -4.10 -1.38 -12.01
C LEU A 211 -5.06 -0.26 -11.66
N ALA A 212 -4.85 0.96 -12.14
CA ALA A 212 -5.80 2.07 -11.92
C ALA A 212 -7.20 1.73 -12.44
N GLU A 213 -7.31 1.13 -13.63
CA GLU A 213 -8.58 0.68 -14.21
C GLU A 213 -9.22 -0.46 -13.40
N VAL A 214 -8.44 -1.46 -12.99
CA VAL A 214 -8.93 -2.56 -12.15
C VAL A 214 -9.44 -2.03 -10.81
N ILE A 215 -8.69 -1.14 -10.16
CA ILE A 215 -9.08 -0.54 -8.88
C ILE A 215 -10.36 0.29 -9.06
N ALA A 216 -10.40 1.17 -10.06
CA ALA A 216 -11.57 2.01 -10.33
C ALA A 216 -12.83 1.17 -10.58
N SER A 217 -12.72 0.16 -11.44
CA SER A 217 -13.83 -0.75 -11.75
C SER A 217 -14.31 -1.51 -10.52
N SER A 218 -13.38 -2.01 -9.71
CA SER A 218 -13.70 -2.77 -8.49
C SER A 218 -14.41 -1.89 -7.47
N LEU A 219 -13.87 -0.69 -7.20
CA LEU A 219 -14.44 0.26 -6.25
C LEU A 219 -15.82 0.74 -6.71
N LYS A 220 -15.99 1.07 -8.00
CA LYS A 220 -17.29 1.46 -8.56
C LYS A 220 -18.36 0.41 -8.33
N ARG A 221 -18.03 -0.86 -8.53
CA ARG A 221 -18.99 -1.97 -8.34
C ARG A 221 -19.44 -2.08 -6.89
N VAL A 222 -18.51 -1.94 -5.94
CA VAL A 222 -18.83 -2.12 -4.51
C VAL A 222 -19.21 -0.81 -3.80
N SER A 223 -19.13 0.35 -4.46
CA SER A 223 -19.27 1.68 -3.83
C SER A 223 -20.59 1.85 -3.11
N ASN A 224 -21.69 1.30 -3.64
CA ASN A 224 -23.02 1.36 -3.02
C ASN A 224 -23.10 0.65 -1.65
N ASN A 225 -22.12 -0.19 -1.31
CA ASN A 225 -22.03 -0.81 0.01
C ASN A 225 -21.33 0.08 1.05
N TYR A 226 -20.66 1.14 0.60
CA TYR A 226 -19.87 2.02 1.43
C TYR A 226 -20.51 3.40 1.52
N HIS A 227 -20.67 3.89 2.76
CA HIS A 227 -21.07 5.27 3.02
C HIS A 227 -19.97 6.25 2.56
N CYS A 228 -18.70 5.90 2.74
CA CYS A 228 -17.58 6.62 2.14
C CYS A 228 -16.35 5.72 1.97
N ILE A 229 -15.48 6.12 1.05
CA ILE A 229 -14.19 5.48 0.78
C ILE A 229 -13.09 6.51 1.02
N GLY A 230 -12.20 6.24 1.97
CA GLY A 230 -10.99 7.03 2.21
C GLY A 230 -9.75 6.23 1.85
N ALA A 231 -8.71 6.89 1.35
CA ALA A 231 -7.41 6.30 1.11
C ALA A 231 -6.34 7.01 1.93
N TRP A 232 -5.68 6.31 2.84
CA TRP A 232 -4.58 6.77 3.67
C TRP A 232 -3.24 6.34 3.04
N VAL A 233 -2.80 7.09 2.02
CA VAL A 233 -1.62 6.80 1.19
C VAL A 233 -0.69 8.02 1.09
N SER A 234 0.61 7.84 1.36
CA SER A 234 1.56 8.95 1.44
C SER A 234 1.93 9.50 0.06
N PRO A 235 2.16 10.81 -0.09
CA PRO A 235 2.84 11.37 -1.26
C PRO A 235 4.21 10.74 -1.50
N GLY A 236 4.53 10.47 -2.76
CA GLY A 236 5.77 9.82 -3.17
C GLY A 236 5.71 8.28 -3.20
N LEU A 237 4.60 7.67 -2.79
CA LEU A 237 4.33 6.24 -3.03
C LEU A 237 3.56 6.05 -4.35
N THR A 238 3.88 5.00 -5.09
CA THR A 238 3.14 4.60 -6.31
C THR A 238 1.66 4.35 -6.01
N HIS A 239 1.33 3.84 -4.82
CA HIS A 239 -0.06 3.71 -4.35
C HIS A 239 -0.89 4.99 -4.51
N ARG A 240 -0.32 6.15 -4.18
CA ARG A 240 -1.01 7.43 -4.31
C ARG A 240 -1.18 7.82 -5.77
N SER A 241 -0.21 7.48 -6.62
CA SER A 241 -0.35 7.72 -8.05
C SER A 241 -1.42 6.84 -8.69
N PHE A 242 -1.71 5.63 -8.20
CA PHE A 242 -2.86 4.87 -8.72
C PHE A 242 -4.20 5.54 -8.46
N LEU A 243 -4.31 6.36 -7.41
CA LEU A 243 -5.58 6.97 -7.02
C LEU A 243 -5.75 8.39 -7.57
N ALA A 244 -4.67 9.18 -7.65
CA ALA A 244 -4.71 10.60 -7.96
C ALA A 244 -5.11 10.92 -9.41
N ASP A 245 -5.99 11.90 -9.57
CA ASP A 245 -6.33 12.51 -10.85
C ASP A 245 -5.25 13.47 -11.35
N GLN A 246 -5.43 14.01 -12.56
CA GLN A 246 -4.51 14.99 -13.15
C GLN A 246 -4.29 16.22 -12.27
N LYS A 247 -5.35 16.72 -11.61
CA LYS A 247 -5.29 17.93 -10.78
C LYS A 247 -4.43 17.70 -9.54
N LEU A 248 -4.75 16.67 -8.75
CA LEU A 248 -4.01 16.30 -7.55
C LEU A 248 -2.55 15.97 -7.88
N ARG A 249 -2.30 15.26 -9.00
CA ARG A 249 -0.94 14.99 -9.46
C ARG A 249 -0.13 16.28 -9.67
N LYS A 250 -0.74 17.29 -10.30
CA LYS A 250 -0.09 18.58 -10.53
C LYS A 250 0.21 19.29 -9.21
N GLU A 251 -0.76 19.32 -8.30
CA GLU A 251 -0.63 19.96 -6.98
C GLU A 251 0.44 19.30 -6.10
N GLU A 252 0.59 17.98 -6.21
CA GLU A 252 1.51 17.18 -5.39
C GLU A 252 2.84 16.84 -6.07
N GLY A 253 3.05 17.30 -7.30
CA GLY A 253 4.26 16.99 -8.07
C GLY A 253 4.39 15.51 -8.43
N ILE A 254 3.27 14.78 -8.51
CA ILE A 254 3.24 13.38 -8.97
C ILE A 254 3.34 13.39 -10.50
N PRO A 255 4.19 12.53 -11.10
CA PRO A 255 4.28 12.42 -12.56
C PRO A 255 2.91 12.15 -13.23
N GLN A 256 2.63 12.90 -14.29
CA GLN A 256 1.43 12.75 -15.13
C GLN A 256 1.67 11.84 -16.34
N ALA A 257 2.94 11.60 -16.69
CA ALA A 257 3.34 10.81 -17.84
C ALA A 257 4.76 10.29 -17.66
N ARG A 258 5.15 9.31 -18.48
CA ARG A 258 6.54 8.86 -18.65
C ARG A 258 6.99 9.06 -20.09
N LYS A 259 8.22 9.53 -20.26
CA LYS A 259 8.90 9.57 -21.55
C LYS A 259 9.29 8.14 -21.95
N ILE A 260 8.92 7.74 -23.15
CA ILE A 260 9.27 6.45 -23.74
C ILE A 260 9.81 6.68 -25.16
N GLU A 261 10.31 5.63 -25.79
CA GLU A 261 10.61 5.67 -27.22
C GLU A 261 9.35 6.04 -28.02
N GLY A 262 9.50 6.96 -28.97
CA GLY A 262 8.39 7.48 -29.76
C GLY A 262 7.50 8.51 -29.05
N GLY A 263 7.80 8.94 -27.81
CA GLY A 263 7.14 10.10 -27.19
C GLY A 263 6.90 9.99 -25.69
N SER A 264 5.64 10.16 -25.27
CA SER A 264 5.24 10.19 -23.86
C SER A 264 3.91 9.46 -23.68
N LYS A 265 3.82 8.59 -22.67
CA LYS A 265 2.57 7.91 -22.30
C LYS A 265 2.02 8.48 -20.99
N LYS A 266 0.72 8.76 -20.98
CA LYS A 266 0.01 9.31 -19.81
C LYS A 266 -0.18 8.26 -18.73
N LEU A 267 -0.17 8.72 -17.49
CA LEU A 267 -0.56 7.96 -16.31
C LEU A 267 -1.96 8.39 -15.89
N TYR A 268 -2.85 7.43 -15.66
CA TYR A 268 -4.22 7.66 -15.19
C TYR A 268 -4.36 7.12 -13.78
N GLY A 269 -5.06 7.85 -12.91
CA GLY A 269 -5.47 7.36 -11.60
C GLY A 269 -6.97 7.04 -11.55
N VAL A 270 -7.40 6.43 -10.44
CA VAL A 270 -8.80 6.11 -10.16
C VAL A 270 -9.68 7.34 -10.29
N LEU A 271 -9.25 8.50 -9.75
CA LEU A 271 -10.05 9.72 -9.80
C LEU A 271 -10.10 10.37 -11.20
N ASP A 272 -9.23 9.98 -12.14
CA ASP A 272 -9.40 10.36 -13.56
C ASP A 272 -10.55 9.55 -14.22
N ILE A 273 -10.81 8.33 -13.75
CA ILE A 273 -11.79 7.39 -14.31
C ILE A 273 -13.15 7.54 -13.62
N GLU A 274 -13.14 7.58 -12.28
CA GLU A 274 -14.30 7.74 -11.42
C GLU A 274 -14.07 8.94 -10.49
N PRO A 275 -14.42 10.16 -10.94
CA PRO A 275 -14.28 11.37 -10.13
C PRO A 275 -15.02 11.24 -8.80
N GLU A 276 -14.45 11.83 -7.75
CA GLU A 276 -15.05 11.89 -6.39
C GLU A 276 -15.28 10.52 -5.71
N MET A 277 -14.86 9.41 -6.32
CA MET A 277 -15.04 8.04 -5.80
C MET A 277 -14.47 7.84 -4.40
N LEU A 278 -13.38 8.53 -4.06
CA LEU A 278 -12.70 8.39 -2.79
C LEU A 278 -12.01 9.67 -2.37
N ARG A 279 -11.78 9.79 -1.05
CA ARG A 279 -10.98 10.87 -0.47
C ARG A 279 -9.55 10.41 -0.24
N ILE A 280 -8.58 11.05 -0.89
CA ILE A 280 -7.16 10.76 -0.68
C ILE A 280 -6.63 11.59 0.50
N MET A 281 -5.99 10.92 1.44
CA MET A 281 -5.37 11.46 2.65
C MET A 281 -4.03 10.76 2.91
N PRO A 282 -3.15 11.34 3.73
CA PRO A 282 -3.19 12.72 4.22
C PRO A 282 -2.97 13.73 3.08
N THR A 283 -3.52 14.94 3.19
CA THR A 283 -3.25 16.04 2.25
C THR A 283 -1.87 16.66 2.51
N ILE A 284 -1.31 17.40 1.54
CA ILE A 284 -0.03 18.14 1.73
C ILE A 284 -0.06 19.00 3.00
N GLU A 285 -1.20 19.66 3.26
CA GLU A 285 -1.37 20.50 4.45
C GLU A 285 -1.32 19.69 5.74
N GLN A 286 -2.07 18.59 5.81
CA GLN A 286 -2.04 17.67 6.96
C GLN A 286 -0.63 17.14 7.21
N LEU A 287 0.14 16.88 6.16
CA LEU A 287 1.53 16.45 6.28
C LEU A 287 2.48 17.54 6.79
N LYS A 288 2.29 18.79 6.36
CA LYS A 288 3.03 19.94 6.91
C LYS A 288 2.71 20.13 8.39
N MET A 289 1.42 20.05 8.76
CA MET A 289 1.00 20.12 10.17
C MET A 289 1.55 18.96 10.99
N SER A 290 1.60 17.75 10.43
CA SER A 290 2.17 16.58 11.11
C SER A 290 3.66 16.79 11.42
N GLN A 291 4.43 17.37 10.49
CA GLN A 291 5.84 17.72 10.73
C GLN A 291 6.00 18.77 11.84
N GLN A 292 5.16 19.80 11.87
CA GLN A 292 5.17 20.81 12.94
C GLN A 292 4.84 20.21 14.31
N LYS A 293 3.88 19.27 14.37
CA LYS A 293 3.54 18.55 15.60
C LYS A 293 4.69 17.62 16.03
N LEU A 294 5.33 16.95 15.08
CA LEU A 294 6.49 16.10 15.35
C LEU A 294 7.65 16.91 15.94
N GLU A 295 7.96 18.07 15.37
CA GLU A 295 8.96 18.98 15.91
C GLU A 295 8.68 19.34 17.37
N LYS A 296 7.43 19.71 17.69
CA LYS A 296 7.00 20.01 19.07
C LYS A 296 7.17 18.80 20.00
N ARG A 297 6.76 17.60 19.56
CA ARG A 297 6.93 16.37 20.34
C ARG A 297 8.41 16.09 20.62
N LEU A 298 9.26 16.13 19.60
CA LEU A 298 10.71 15.90 19.76
C LEU A 298 11.33 16.88 20.75
N LYS A 299 10.95 18.17 20.68
CA LYS A 299 11.40 19.19 21.62
C LYS A 299 10.97 18.86 23.06
N ASN A 300 9.73 18.43 23.26
CA ASN A 300 9.20 18.06 24.58
C ASN A 300 9.86 16.79 25.14
N GLU A 301 10.24 15.85 24.26
CA GLU A 301 10.98 14.63 24.60
C GLU A 301 12.49 14.89 24.86
N GLY A 302 12.95 16.14 24.75
CA GLY A 302 14.38 16.48 24.85
C GLY A 302 15.23 15.94 23.68
N ARG A 303 14.60 15.52 22.57
CA ARG A 303 15.27 15.03 21.36
C ARG A 303 15.62 16.19 20.43
N ASN A 304 16.61 15.98 19.56
CA ASN A 304 16.97 16.94 18.52
C ASN A 304 15.77 17.21 17.59
N SER A 305 15.28 18.45 17.58
CA SER A 305 14.15 18.90 16.78
C SER A 305 14.54 19.78 15.59
N SER A 306 15.80 19.73 15.12
CA SER A 306 16.23 20.52 13.96
C SER A 306 15.42 20.16 12.69
N PRO A 307 15.25 21.09 11.73
CA PRO A 307 14.49 20.80 10.50
C PRO A 307 14.98 19.57 9.73
N ARG A 308 16.28 19.30 9.76
CA ARG A 308 16.89 18.11 9.14
C ARG A 308 16.48 16.83 9.88
N THR A 309 16.50 16.85 11.22
CA THR A 309 16.11 15.71 12.05
C THR A 309 14.63 15.41 11.91
N VAL A 310 13.77 16.43 11.98
CA VAL A 310 12.32 16.31 11.76
C VAL A 310 12.04 15.68 10.41
N ARG A 311 12.66 16.19 9.32
CA ARG A 311 12.50 15.63 7.97
C ARG A 311 12.92 14.17 7.89
N SER A 312 14.04 13.80 8.53
CA SER A 312 14.56 12.43 8.54
C SER A 312 13.65 11.46 9.29
N ILE A 313 13.19 11.84 10.48
CA ILE A 313 12.26 11.03 11.29
C ILE A 313 10.92 10.91 10.58
N TYR A 314 10.40 12.03 10.07
CA TYR A 314 9.16 12.07 9.32
C TYR A 314 9.18 11.12 8.12
N ALA A 315 10.23 11.18 7.30
CA ALA A 315 10.37 10.34 6.10
C ALA A 315 10.37 8.83 6.41
N ARG A 316 10.75 8.44 7.63
CA ARG A 316 10.76 7.06 8.12
C ARG A 316 9.64 6.78 9.13
N GLY A 317 8.67 7.68 9.25
CA GLY A 317 7.65 7.66 10.28
C GLY A 317 8.11 7.27 11.68
N ASP A 318 9.27 7.77 12.15
CA ASP A 318 9.85 7.42 13.46
C ASP A 318 10.10 5.91 13.68
N GLY A 319 10.54 5.20 12.64
CA GLY A 319 10.83 3.77 12.68
C GLY A 319 9.85 2.90 11.89
N ASN A 320 8.81 3.50 11.32
CA ASN A 320 7.91 2.93 10.31
C ASN A 320 8.55 2.93 8.90
N ASP A 321 7.78 2.46 7.91
CA ASP A 321 8.20 2.50 6.50
C ASP A 321 7.94 3.89 5.88
N THR A 322 6.89 4.59 6.32
CA THR A 322 6.49 5.92 5.79
C THR A 322 5.91 6.82 6.88
N PRO A 323 5.65 8.12 6.61
CA PRO A 323 4.99 9.01 7.56
C PRO A 323 3.58 8.59 8.00
N LEU A 324 2.95 7.61 7.33
CA LEU A 324 1.57 7.20 7.62
C LEU A 324 1.38 6.55 8.99
N GLY A 325 2.45 5.95 9.53
CA GLY A 325 2.47 5.37 10.87
C GLY A 325 2.82 6.36 11.98
N LEU A 326 3.10 7.63 11.67
CA LEU A 326 3.38 8.65 12.69
C LEU A 326 2.13 8.96 13.51
N LYS A 327 2.30 9.07 14.82
CA LYS A 327 1.25 9.49 15.74
C LYS A 327 0.57 10.78 15.27
N GLU A 328 1.36 11.76 14.87
CA GLU A 328 0.87 13.07 14.43
C GLU A 328 0.07 13.02 13.13
N ALA A 329 0.42 12.08 12.23
CA ALA A 329 -0.32 11.87 11.00
C ALA A 329 -1.63 11.12 11.29
N LEU A 330 -1.57 10.07 12.12
CA LEU A 330 -2.72 9.25 12.49
C LEU A 330 -3.82 10.04 13.21
N GLU A 331 -3.48 11.13 13.90
CA GLU A 331 -4.49 12.07 14.44
C GLU A 331 -5.44 12.60 13.36
N PHE A 332 -4.97 12.83 12.14
CA PHE A 332 -5.81 13.30 11.03
C PHE A 332 -6.69 12.17 10.46
N LEU A 333 -6.18 10.95 10.42
CA LEU A 333 -6.97 9.77 10.04
C LEU A 333 -8.13 9.56 11.02
N LEU A 334 -7.82 9.55 12.33
CA LEU A 334 -8.82 9.39 13.38
C LEU A 334 -9.82 10.53 13.40
N LYS A 335 -9.36 11.78 13.19
CA LYS A 335 -10.24 12.93 13.09
C LYS A 335 -11.25 12.76 11.95
N TRP A 336 -10.81 12.32 10.77
CA TRP A 336 -11.72 12.07 9.66
C TRP A 336 -12.74 10.99 9.99
N LEU A 337 -12.31 9.85 10.54
CA LEU A 337 -13.21 8.76 10.93
C LEU A 337 -14.23 9.18 11.99
N ASN A 338 -13.80 9.96 12.98
CA ASN A 338 -14.66 10.41 14.08
C ASN A 338 -15.65 11.52 13.69
N GLN A 339 -15.49 12.13 12.52
CA GLN A 339 -16.40 13.15 11.97
C GLN A 339 -17.49 12.55 11.05
N ILE A 340 -17.48 11.24 10.87
CA ILE A 340 -18.52 10.53 10.12
C ILE A 340 -19.65 10.21 11.09
N ASP A 341 -20.80 10.84 10.89
CA ASP A 341 -22.03 10.60 11.64
C ASP A 341 -22.68 9.26 11.26
#